data_AF-A0A9J5XN10-F1
#
_entry.id   AF-A0A9J5XN10-F1
#
_cell.length_a   1.000
_cell.length_b   1.000
_cell.length_c   1.000
_cell.angle_alpha   90.00
_cell.angle_beta   90.00
_cell.angle_gamma   90.00
#
_symmetry.space_group_name_H-M   'P 1'
#
loop_
_entity.id
_entity.type
_entity.pdbx_description
1 polymer ?
#
loop_
_entity_poly.entity_id
_entity_poly.type
_entity_poly.pdbx_seq_one_letter_code
_entity_poly.pdbx_strand_id
1 'polypeptide(L)'
;MSFSLVSQHFISLKSSLGLQCWKSSSPSLILQRNTSISMGAFKSMHKLQILNSPLTVSARGLNKISCSLNLQTEKLCDDDNDNDDLYLDEELMPKHIALIMDGNRRWAKAKGLEVYEGHKLIIPKLKEICHISSKLGIEGITAFAFSTENWKRSKEEVDFLMQLFEEFFDEFSRSGVRVSVIGCKSNLPMTLQKCIALTEETTKGNKGLHLVIALNYGGYYDILQATKSIVNKVMNGLLHVEDINKNLFEQELESKCPNPDLLIRTGGEQRVSNFLLWQLAYTEFYFTNTLFPDFEEKDLKEAILNFQQRHRRFGGHTY
;
A
#
# COMPACT_ATOMS: atom_id res chain seq x y z
N MET A 1 -21.81 53.09 -16.31
CA MET A 1 -20.57 52.88 -17.09
C MET A 1 -19.46 52.59 -16.10
N SER A 2 -19.20 51.31 -15.85
CA SER A 2 -18.17 50.86 -14.91
C SER A 2 -16.98 50.38 -15.74
N PHE A 3 -15.88 51.12 -15.68
CA PHE A 3 -14.60 50.71 -16.28
C PHE A 3 -13.95 49.66 -15.39
N SER A 4 -13.57 48.50 -15.96
CA SER A 4 -12.63 47.58 -15.32
C SER A 4 -11.20 47.94 -15.75
N LEU A 5 -10.42 48.46 -14.82
CA LEU A 5 -8.97 48.59 -14.97
C LEU A 5 -8.34 47.30 -14.44
N VAL A 6 -7.85 46.46 -15.34
CA VAL A 6 -7.03 45.30 -15.02
C VAL A 6 -5.60 45.80 -14.85
N SER A 7 -5.09 45.85 -13.62
CA SER A 7 -3.67 46.09 -13.38
C SER A 7 -3.05 44.87 -12.71
N GLN A 8 -2.26 44.11 -13.46
CA GLN A 8 -1.36 43.09 -12.90
C GLN A 8 -0.19 43.81 -12.22
N HIS A 9 0.05 43.54 -10.94
CA HIS A 9 1.26 44.00 -10.24
C HIS A 9 2.08 42.77 -9.86
N PHE A 10 3.33 42.73 -10.32
CA PHE A 10 4.35 41.80 -9.82
C PHE A 10 5.15 42.50 -8.73
N ILE A 11 5.27 41.87 -7.55
CA ILE A 11 6.07 42.39 -6.43
C ILE A 11 7.21 41.41 -6.17
N SER A 12 8.46 41.91 -6.23
CA SER A 12 9.66 41.23 -5.75
C SER A 12 10.05 41.80 -4.39
N LEU A 13 10.30 40.95 -3.38
CA LEU A 13 10.78 41.38 -2.07
C LEU A 13 11.97 40.53 -1.59
N LYS A 14 12.99 41.22 -1.07
CA LYS A 14 14.23 40.68 -0.48
C LYS A 14 14.21 40.80 1.07
N SER A 15 14.90 39.81 1.69
CA SER A 15 15.62 39.77 2.98
C SER A 15 14.90 39.64 4.35
N SER A 16 15.27 38.54 5.02
CA SER A 16 15.72 38.30 6.42
C SER A 16 14.89 38.75 7.65
N LEU A 17 14.35 37.78 8.41
CA LEU A 17 14.64 37.46 9.84
C LEU A 17 13.60 36.51 10.47
N GLY A 18 14.10 35.44 11.10
CA GLY A 18 13.60 34.60 12.21
C GLY A 18 12.12 34.47 12.66
N LEU A 19 11.73 33.18 12.79
CA LEU A 19 10.96 32.48 13.86
C LEU A 19 9.43 32.20 13.76
N GLN A 20 9.16 30.89 13.91
CA GLN A 20 8.02 30.11 14.49
C GLN A 20 6.58 30.26 13.96
N CYS A 21 6.03 29.16 13.45
CA CYS A 21 4.59 29.01 13.16
C CYS A 21 3.99 27.88 14.01
N TRP A 22 2.87 28.16 14.68
CA TRP A 22 2.04 27.18 15.37
C TRP A 22 1.08 26.52 14.35
N LYS A 23 0.95 25.19 14.43
CA LYS A 23 -0.10 24.43 13.72
C LYS A 23 -1.48 24.99 14.06
N SER A 24 -2.15 25.58 13.09
CA SER A 24 -3.57 25.89 13.14
C SER A 24 -4.32 24.92 12.24
N SER A 25 -5.21 24.12 12.82
CA SER A 25 -6.10 23.18 12.12
C SER A 25 -7.34 23.89 11.59
N SER A 26 -7.18 24.93 10.78
CA SER A 26 -8.27 25.67 10.15
C SER A 26 -7.89 26.08 8.72
N PRO A 27 -8.77 25.91 7.72
CA PRO A 27 -8.47 26.22 6.32
C PRO A 27 -8.48 27.73 5.99
N SER A 28 -8.52 28.60 7.00
CA SER A 28 -8.71 30.04 6.84
C SER A 28 -7.69 30.82 7.69
N LEU A 29 -6.78 31.51 7.00
CA LEU A 29 -5.81 32.44 7.59
C LEU A 29 -6.41 33.85 7.64
N ILE A 30 -6.64 34.38 8.85
CA ILE A 30 -7.07 35.77 9.05
C ILE A 30 -5.82 36.63 9.22
N LEU A 31 -5.44 37.38 8.18
CA LEU A 31 -4.31 38.32 8.23
C LEU A 31 -4.75 39.62 8.91
N GLN A 32 -4.05 40.02 9.97
CA GLN A 32 -4.20 41.36 10.57
C GLN A 32 -3.13 42.33 10.04
N ARG A 33 -3.32 43.63 10.26
CA ARG A 33 -2.46 44.72 9.72
C ARG A 33 -0.98 44.43 9.97
N ASN A 34 -0.16 44.63 8.93
CA ASN A 34 1.29 44.38 8.88
C ASN A 34 1.73 42.92 8.99
N THR A 35 0.97 41.96 8.43
CA THR A 35 1.47 40.58 8.31
C THR A 35 2.35 40.44 7.06
N SER A 36 3.66 40.23 7.23
CA SER A 36 4.58 39.81 6.17
C SER A 36 4.65 38.28 6.13
N ILE A 37 4.32 37.66 5.00
CA ILE A 37 4.46 36.21 4.79
C ILE A 37 5.83 35.99 4.11
N SER A 38 6.78 35.37 4.80
CA SER A 38 8.00 34.84 4.16
C SER A 38 7.86 33.32 3.96
N MET A 39 7.92 32.85 2.72
CA MET A 39 7.84 31.42 2.42
C MET A 39 9.20 30.74 2.68
N GLY A 40 9.28 29.94 3.73
CA GLY A 40 10.38 28.99 3.94
C GLY A 40 10.04 27.65 3.27
N ALA A 41 10.79 27.32 2.21
CA ALA A 41 10.92 26.00 1.57
C ALA A 41 9.65 25.32 1.02
N PHE A 42 9.20 25.75 -0.18
CA PHE A 42 8.50 24.85 -1.11
C PHE A 42 9.54 24.24 -2.06
N LYS A 43 9.58 22.91 -2.17
CA LYS A 43 10.49 22.17 -3.06
C LYS A 43 10.03 22.13 -4.54
N SER A 44 8.91 22.77 -4.88
CA SER A 44 8.35 22.86 -6.24
C SER A 44 7.73 24.24 -6.51
N MET A 45 7.85 24.74 -7.75
CA MET A 45 7.21 25.99 -8.16
C MET A 45 5.68 25.82 -8.17
N HIS A 46 4.99 26.65 -7.39
CA HIS A 46 3.54 26.78 -7.45
C HIS A 46 3.19 28.18 -7.96
N LYS A 47 2.25 28.27 -8.91
CA LYS A 47 1.70 29.56 -9.33
C LYS A 47 0.69 30.02 -8.29
N LEU A 48 1.00 31.09 -7.58
CA LEU A 48 0.06 31.75 -6.68
C LEU A 48 -0.82 32.70 -7.48
N GLN A 49 -2.10 32.37 -7.63
CA GLN A 49 -3.08 33.23 -8.29
C GLN A 49 -4.10 33.76 -7.28
N ILE A 50 -4.17 35.08 -7.14
CA ILE A 50 -5.20 35.74 -6.32
C ILE A 50 -6.43 35.91 -7.22
N LEU A 51 -7.45 35.07 -7.04
CA LEU A 51 -8.70 35.13 -7.78
C LEU A 51 -9.71 36.05 -7.08
N ASN A 52 -10.19 37.05 -7.83
CA ASN A 52 -11.34 37.94 -7.57
C ASN A 52 -11.91 37.91 -6.15
N SER A 53 -11.27 38.62 -5.23
CA SER A 53 -11.83 38.88 -3.90
C SER A 53 -12.63 40.17 -3.96
N PRO A 54 -13.95 40.20 -3.69
CA PRO A 54 -14.70 41.45 -3.65
C PRO A 54 -14.23 42.29 -2.45
N LEU A 55 -13.70 43.48 -2.73
CA LEU A 55 -13.39 44.50 -1.73
C LEU A 55 -14.69 45.15 -1.25
N THR A 56 -15.19 44.75 -0.09
CA THR A 56 -16.28 45.47 0.59
C THR A 56 -15.69 46.57 1.47
N VAL A 57 -15.86 47.82 1.07
CA VAL A 57 -15.52 49.01 1.88
C VAL A 57 -16.81 49.53 2.52
N SER A 58 -16.97 49.39 3.84
CA SER A 58 -18.08 50.04 4.54
C SER A 58 -17.71 51.50 4.81
N ALA A 59 -18.47 52.42 4.22
CA ALA A 59 -18.32 53.85 4.47
C ALA A 59 -19.07 54.23 5.76
N ARG A 60 -18.43 53.99 6.92
CA ARG A 60 -18.66 54.70 8.20
C ARG A 60 -17.63 54.19 9.23
N GLY A 61 -16.57 54.97 9.44
CA GLY A 61 -15.55 54.71 10.46
C GLY A 61 -14.44 53.78 9.97
N LEU A 62 -13.25 54.34 9.77
CA LEU A 62 -12.00 53.60 9.54
C LEU A 62 -11.80 52.56 10.66
N ASN A 63 -12.15 51.27 10.46
CA ASN A 63 -11.67 50.14 11.29
C ASN A 63 -12.16 48.77 10.79
N LYS A 64 -11.72 48.34 9.59
CA LYS A 64 -11.39 46.96 9.19
C LYS A 64 -11.43 46.84 7.67
N ILE A 65 -10.34 46.35 7.08
CA ILE A 65 -10.34 45.79 5.74
C ILE A 65 -10.17 44.29 5.93
N SER A 66 -11.20 43.50 5.65
CA SER A 66 -11.12 42.04 5.65
C SER A 66 -11.03 41.56 4.21
N CYS A 67 -9.90 40.99 3.82
CA CYS A 67 -9.78 40.21 2.59
C CYS A 67 -9.70 38.73 2.96
N SER A 68 -10.64 37.94 2.45
CA SER A 68 -10.55 36.48 2.42
C SER A 68 -9.74 36.10 1.18
N LEU A 69 -8.49 35.67 1.37
CA LEU A 69 -7.72 35.04 0.30
C LEU A 69 -8.14 33.58 0.18
N ASN A 70 -8.71 33.21 -0.97
CA ASN A 70 -8.78 31.82 -1.40
C ASN A 70 -7.47 31.47 -2.10
N LEU A 71 -6.68 30.59 -1.48
CA LEU A 71 -5.50 29.99 -2.07
C LEU A 71 -5.92 28.69 -2.75
N GLN A 72 -5.92 28.67 -4.08
CA GLN A 72 -5.95 27.44 -4.87
C GLN A 72 -4.53 27.17 -5.37
N THR A 73 -4.02 25.99 -5.07
CA THR A 73 -2.77 25.49 -5.65
C THR A 73 -3.12 24.67 -6.88
N GLU A 74 -2.93 25.23 -8.07
CA GLU A 74 -2.87 24.45 -9.31
C GLU A 74 -1.42 24.05 -9.57
N LYS A 75 -1.20 22.75 -9.80
CA LYS A 75 0.10 22.23 -10.26
C LYS A 75 0.23 22.64 -11.72
N LEU A 76 1.24 23.45 -12.05
CA LEU A 76 1.65 23.64 -13.44
C LEU A 76 2.32 22.33 -13.86
N CYS A 77 1.71 21.60 -14.80
CA CYS A 77 2.44 20.64 -15.60
C CYS A 77 3.27 21.45 -16.58
N ASP A 78 4.59 21.39 -16.46
CA ASP A 78 5.48 21.85 -17.51
C ASP A 78 5.39 20.80 -18.64
N ASP A 79 4.87 21.21 -19.79
CA ASP A 79 4.93 20.45 -21.04
C ASP A 79 6.41 20.26 -21.46
N ASP A 80 6.69 19.10 -22.05
CA ASP A 80 7.93 18.65 -22.69
C ASP A 80 8.96 17.89 -21.82
N ASN A 81 8.56 16.70 -21.34
CA ASN A 81 9.42 15.50 -21.36
C ASN A 81 8.58 14.24 -21.07
N ASP A 82 8.59 13.28 -22.01
CA ASP A 82 7.99 11.94 -21.89
C ASP A 82 8.68 11.08 -20.80
N ASN A 83 8.52 11.46 -19.54
CA ASN A 83 8.70 10.61 -18.38
C ASN A 83 7.62 10.98 -17.36
N ASP A 84 6.46 10.37 -17.52
CA ASP A 84 5.32 10.37 -16.59
C ASP A 84 5.71 9.64 -15.29
N ASP A 85 6.68 10.17 -14.55
CA ASP A 85 7.01 9.70 -13.21
C ASP A 85 5.86 10.14 -12.28
N LEU A 86 4.91 9.22 -12.07
CA LEU A 86 3.85 9.36 -11.08
C LEU A 86 4.47 9.74 -9.73
N TYR A 87 4.26 10.99 -9.31
CA TYR A 87 4.74 11.47 -8.03
C TYR A 87 4.00 10.76 -6.89
N LEU A 88 4.73 10.00 -6.09
CA LEU A 88 4.22 9.34 -4.89
C LEU A 88 4.72 10.09 -3.65
N ASP A 89 3.84 10.28 -2.67
CA ASP A 89 4.20 10.88 -1.40
C ASP A 89 4.90 9.84 -0.51
N GLU A 90 6.19 10.02 -0.24
CA GLU A 90 6.99 9.10 0.58
C GLU A 90 6.44 8.95 2.01
N GLU A 91 5.77 9.97 2.55
CA GLU A 91 5.20 9.93 3.91
C GLU A 91 3.92 9.10 4.00
N LEU A 92 3.28 8.83 2.85
CA LEU A 92 2.01 8.11 2.75
C LEU A 92 2.16 6.74 2.07
N MET A 93 3.36 6.15 2.10
CA MET A 93 3.57 4.80 1.57
C MET A 93 2.82 3.74 2.39
N PRO A 94 2.17 2.75 1.74
CA PRO A 94 1.65 1.59 2.47
C PRO A 94 2.83 0.83 3.08
N LYS A 95 2.75 0.50 4.36
CA LYS A 95 3.79 -0.29 5.03
C LYS A 95 3.74 -1.74 4.62
N HIS A 96 2.52 -2.25 4.40
CA HIS A 96 2.31 -3.63 4.02
C HIS A 96 1.31 -3.77 2.86
N ILE A 97 1.74 -4.46 1.80
CA ILE A 97 0.90 -4.81 0.66
C ILE A 97 0.53 -6.30 0.70
N ALA A 98 -0.75 -6.61 0.61
CA ALA A 98 -1.24 -7.95 0.31
C ALA A 98 -1.40 -8.11 -1.21
N LEU A 99 -0.88 -9.19 -1.79
CA LEU A 99 -0.82 -9.37 -3.24
C LEU A 99 -1.44 -10.70 -3.67
N ILE A 100 -2.55 -10.64 -4.43
CA ILE A 100 -3.16 -11.80 -5.08
C ILE A 100 -2.69 -11.85 -6.54
N MET A 101 -1.76 -12.77 -6.82
CA MET A 101 -1.05 -12.92 -8.09
C MET A 101 -1.86 -13.74 -9.12
N ASP A 102 -3.04 -13.24 -9.50
CA ASP A 102 -3.96 -13.93 -10.41
C ASP A 102 -3.71 -13.53 -11.89
N GLY A 103 -4.12 -14.41 -12.81
CA GLY A 103 -4.00 -14.18 -14.25
C GLY A 103 -3.01 -15.09 -14.99
N ASN A 104 -2.10 -15.78 -14.30
CA ASN A 104 -1.04 -16.60 -14.92
C ASN A 104 -1.56 -17.61 -15.96
N ARG A 105 -2.63 -18.35 -15.62
CA ARG A 105 -3.24 -19.35 -16.53
C ARG A 105 -3.90 -18.70 -17.74
N ARG A 106 -4.54 -17.54 -17.56
CA ARG A 106 -5.21 -16.79 -18.63
C ARG A 106 -4.18 -16.17 -19.58
N TRP A 107 -3.08 -15.67 -19.02
CA TRP A 107 -1.96 -15.14 -19.76
C TRP A 107 -1.35 -16.17 -20.71
N ALA A 108 -1.05 -17.38 -20.20
CA ALA A 108 -0.50 -18.45 -21.03
C ALA A 108 -1.47 -18.84 -22.18
N LYS A 109 -2.75 -19.06 -21.84
CA LYS A 109 -3.78 -19.40 -22.83
C LYS A 109 -3.95 -18.33 -23.90
N ALA A 110 -3.93 -17.04 -23.53
CA ALA A 110 -4.05 -15.94 -24.49
C ALA A 110 -2.89 -15.89 -25.49
N LYS A 111 -1.72 -16.45 -25.14
CA LYS A 111 -0.54 -16.56 -26.00
C LYS A 111 -0.40 -17.91 -26.70
N GLY A 112 -1.39 -18.80 -26.56
CA GLY A 112 -1.32 -20.16 -27.12
C GLY A 112 -0.27 -21.06 -26.45
N LEU A 113 0.12 -20.72 -25.21
CA LEU A 113 1.12 -21.44 -24.44
C LEU A 113 0.47 -22.37 -23.41
N GLU A 114 1.24 -23.37 -22.97
CA GLU A 114 0.85 -24.25 -21.87
C GLU A 114 0.75 -23.50 -20.54
N VAL A 115 -0.15 -23.96 -19.66
CA VAL A 115 -0.46 -23.26 -18.39
C VAL A 115 0.78 -23.02 -17.52
N TYR A 116 1.71 -23.98 -17.50
CA TYR A 116 2.91 -23.89 -16.68
C TYR A 116 3.85 -22.74 -17.14
N GLU A 117 3.80 -22.32 -18.41
CA GLU A 117 4.58 -21.18 -18.91
C GLU A 117 4.17 -19.87 -18.23
N GLY A 118 2.88 -19.69 -17.95
CA GLY A 118 2.41 -18.54 -17.18
C GLY A 118 2.85 -18.60 -15.71
N HIS A 119 2.87 -19.79 -15.11
CA HIS A 119 3.29 -19.96 -13.72
C HIS A 119 4.79 -19.76 -13.53
N LYS A 120 5.65 -20.10 -14.50
CA LYS A 120 7.10 -19.83 -14.46
C LYS A 120 7.43 -18.36 -14.25
N LEU A 121 6.54 -17.45 -14.66
CA LEU A 121 6.72 -16.01 -14.51
C LEU A 121 6.44 -15.51 -13.09
N ILE A 122 5.92 -16.36 -12.18
CA ILE A 122 5.63 -15.96 -10.79
C ILE A 122 6.89 -15.49 -10.08
N ILE A 123 7.97 -16.28 -10.13
CA ILE A 123 9.22 -16.01 -9.42
C ILE A 123 9.88 -14.70 -9.90
N PRO A 124 10.21 -14.52 -11.19
CA PRO A 124 10.89 -13.31 -11.65
C PRO A 124 10.03 -12.06 -11.41
N LYS A 125 8.71 -12.16 -11.60
CA LYS A 125 7.81 -11.03 -11.39
C LYS A 125 7.69 -10.62 -9.93
N LEU A 126 7.57 -11.59 -9.02
CA LEU A 126 7.52 -11.30 -7.58
C LEU A 126 8.85 -10.72 -7.09
N LYS A 127 10.00 -11.17 -7.62
CA LYS A 127 11.30 -10.55 -7.32
C LYS A 127 11.37 -9.08 -7.75
N GLU A 128 10.91 -8.79 -8.96
CA GLU A 128 10.83 -7.42 -9.49
C GLU A 128 9.97 -6.54 -8.57
N ILE A 129 8.77 -7.00 -8.22
CA ILE A 129 7.86 -6.29 -7.30
C ILE A 129 8.52 -6.07 -5.93
N CYS A 130 9.20 -7.08 -5.36
CA CYS A 130 9.92 -6.93 -4.10
C CYS A 130 11.04 -5.88 -4.18
N HIS A 131 11.80 -5.87 -5.29
CA HIS A 131 12.87 -4.90 -5.51
C HIS A 131 12.34 -3.48 -5.61
N ILE A 132 11.27 -3.26 -6.40
CA ILE A 132 10.62 -1.95 -6.52
C ILE A 132 10.04 -1.52 -5.17
N SER A 133 9.35 -2.43 -4.47
CA SER A 133 8.74 -2.13 -3.17
C SER A 133 9.78 -1.76 -2.12
N SER A 134 10.92 -2.46 -2.10
CA SER A 134 12.05 -2.13 -1.23
C SER A 134 12.60 -0.72 -1.53
N LYS A 135 12.71 -0.33 -2.81
CA LYS A 135 13.13 1.04 -3.20
C LYS A 135 12.14 2.12 -2.79
N LEU A 136 10.83 1.80 -2.80
CA LEU A 136 9.77 2.71 -2.38
C LEU A 136 9.59 2.78 -0.85
N GLY A 137 10.39 2.03 -0.08
CA GLY A 137 10.31 2.02 1.39
C GLY A 137 9.17 1.18 1.96
N ILE A 138 8.54 0.32 1.16
CA ILE A 138 7.51 -0.61 1.64
C ILE A 138 8.18 -1.68 2.51
N GLU A 139 7.68 -1.85 3.73
CA GLU A 139 8.29 -2.71 4.75
C GLU A 139 7.98 -4.19 4.53
N GLY A 140 6.80 -4.52 3.99
CA GLY A 140 6.38 -5.91 3.81
C GLY A 140 5.41 -6.17 2.66
N ILE A 141 5.42 -7.42 2.19
CA ILE A 141 4.49 -7.96 1.21
C ILE A 141 4.00 -9.32 1.68
N THR A 142 2.69 -9.55 1.71
CA THR A 142 2.13 -10.91 1.80
C THR A 142 1.60 -11.34 0.44
N ALA A 143 2.28 -12.28 -0.22
CA ALA A 143 1.91 -12.78 -1.54
C ALA A 143 1.10 -14.09 -1.44
N PHE A 144 -0.05 -14.15 -2.11
CA PHE A 144 -0.89 -15.33 -2.13
C PHE A 144 -0.44 -16.32 -3.21
N ALA A 145 0.36 -17.30 -2.81
CA ALA A 145 1.00 -18.25 -3.72
C ALA A 145 0.13 -19.49 -4.00
N PHE A 146 -0.45 -20.10 -2.96
CA PHE A 146 -1.27 -21.30 -3.10
C PHE A 146 -2.34 -21.36 -2.00
N SER A 147 -3.61 -21.43 -2.40
CA SER A 147 -4.73 -21.52 -1.44
C SER A 147 -5.07 -22.96 -1.05
N THR A 148 -5.75 -23.13 0.08
CA THR A 148 -6.33 -24.43 0.49
C THR A 148 -7.29 -25.01 -0.57
N GLU A 149 -7.94 -24.16 -1.37
CA GLU A 149 -8.83 -24.61 -2.45
C GLU A 149 -8.07 -25.04 -3.72
N ASN A 150 -6.79 -24.69 -3.87
CA ASN A 150 -6.01 -25.03 -5.07
C ASN A 150 -5.62 -26.50 -5.18
N TRP A 151 -5.78 -27.29 -4.12
CA TRP A 151 -5.70 -28.75 -4.19
C TRP A 151 -6.76 -29.39 -5.10
N LYS A 152 -7.83 -28.65 -5.45
CA LYS A 152 -8.87 -29.10 -6.39
C LYS A 152 -8.47 -29.00 -7.87
N ARG A 153 -7.27 -28.45 -8.17
CA ARG A 153 -6.74 -28.39 -9.53
C ARG A 153 -6.25 -29.79 -9.97
N SER A 154 -5.87 -29.93 -11.24
CA SER A 154 -5.34 -31.21 -11.72
C SER A 154 -4.04 -31.57 -10.98
N LYS A 155 -3.78 -32.87 -10.83
CA LYS A 155 -2.60 -33.36 -10.13
C LYS A 155 -1.32 -32.84 -10.76
N GLU A 156 -1.28 -32.78 -12.09
CA GLU A 156 -0.15 -32.30 -12.88
C GLU A 156 0.15 -30.82 -12.58
N GLU A 157 -0.90 -29.98 -12.48
CA GLU A 157 -0.72 -28.56 -12.14
C GLU A 157 -0.23 -28.39 -10.70
N VAL A 158 -0.78 -29.17 -9.76
CA VAL A 158 -0.36 -29.13 -8.36
C VAL A 158 1.08 -29.58 -8.20
N ASP A 159 1.46 -30.72 -8.80
CA ASP A 159 2.82 -31.26 -8.73
C ASP A 159 3.83 -30.27 -9.33
N PHE A 160 3.50 -29.62 -10.46
CA PHE A 160 4.32 -28.56 -11.04
C PHE A 160 4.49 -27.36 -10.09
N LEU A 161 3.41 -26.89 -9.47
CA LEU A 161 3.47 -25.76 -8.53
C LEU A 161 4.35 -26.09 -7.31
N MET A 162 4.28 -27.31 -6.78
CA MET A 162 5.16 -27.72 -5.67
C MET A 162 6.64 -27.64 -6.05
N GLN A 163 7.01 -28.09 -7.25
CA GLN A 163 8.39 -27.97 -7.76
C GLN A 163 8.79 -26.50 -7.96
N LEU A 164 7.92 -25.69 -8.55
CA LEU A 164 8.15 -24.25 -8.72
C LEU A 164 8.37 -23.54 -7.39
N PHE A 165 7.69 -23.95 -6.32
CA PHE A 165 7.91 -23.37 -4.99
C PHE A 165 9.26 -23.76 -4.39
N GLU A 166 9.80 -24.95 -4.70
CA GLU A 166 11.17 -25.30 -4.29
C GLU A 166 12.20 -24.37 -4.95
N GLU A 167 12.04 -24.09 -6.25
CA GLU A 167 12.86 -23.11 -6.99
C GLU A 167 12.72 -21.70 -6.40
N PHE A 168 11.49 -21.29 -6.08
CA PHE A 168 11.22 -19.99 -5.45
C PHE A 168 12.04 -19.82 -4.17
N PHE A 169 12.03 -20.81 -3.27
CA PHE A 169 12.71 -20.70 -1.99
C PHE A 169 14.24 -20.65 -2.14
N ASP A 170 14.82 -21.43 -3.06
CA ASP A 170 16.26 -21.33 -3.38
C ASP A 170 16.61 -19.93 -3.90
N GLU A 171 15.81 -19.40 -4.82
CA GLU A 171 16.03 -18.11 -5.46
C GLU A 171 15.92 -16.92 -4.47
N PHE A 172 14.99 -16.97 -3.53
CA PHE A 172 14.81 -15.90 -2.53
C PHE A 172 15.78 -15.99 -1.36
N SER A 173 16.36 -17.16 -1.07
CA SER A 173 17.37 -17.32 -0.03
C SER A 173 18.60 -16.42 -0.24
N ARG A 174 18.90 -16.07 -1.50
CA ARG A 174 20.05 -15.23 -1.92
C ARG A 174 19.68 -13.78 -2.22
N SER A 175 18.43 -13.38 -2.01
CA SER A 175 17.90 -12.08 -2.47
C SER A 175 18.08 -10.91 -1.49
N GLY A 176 18.50 -11.17 -0.23
CA GLY A 176 18.57 -10.16 0.83
C GLY A 176 17.22 -9.75 1.42
N VAL A 177 16.11 -10.33 0.93
CA VAL A 177 14.75 -10.18 1.48
C VAL A 177 14.58 -11.12 2.67
N ARG A 178 13.86 -10.71 3.72
CA ARG A 178 13.45 -11.62 4.79
C ARG A 178 12.24 -12.41 4.32
N VAL A 179 12.26 -13.75 4.41
CA VAL A 179 11.17 -14.59 3.93
C VAL A 179 10.48 -15.30 5.10
N SER A 180 9.16 -15.37 5.08
CA SER A 180 8.37 -16.22 5.99
C SER A 180 7.22 -16.87 5.25
N VAL A 181 6.73 -18.00 5.75
CA VAL A 181 5.63 -18.73 5.15
C VAL A 181 4.49 -18.88 6.16
N ILE A 182 3.28 -18.53 5.72
CA ILE A 182 2.02 -18.82 6.41
C ILE A 182 1.23 -19.85 5.60
N GLY A 183 0.46 -20.67 6.29
CA GLY A 183 -0.36 -21.76 5.76
C GLY A 183 0.04 -23.12 6.32
N CYS A 184 -0.75 -24.13 5.98
CA CYS A 184 -0.59 -25.48 6.49
C CYS A 184 0.62 -26.18 5.83
N LYS A 185 1.78 -26.12 6.49
CA LYS A 185 3.04 -26.70 6.00
C LYS A 185 3.03 -28.23 5.97
N SER A 186 2.28 -28.90 6.86
CA SER A 186 2.31 -30.36 7.01
C SER A 186 1.84 -31.15 5.79
N ASN A 187 0.98 -30.55 4.95
CA ASN A 187 0.44 -31.19 3.75
C ASN A 187 1.31 -30.95 2.51
N LEU A 188 2.39 -30.19 2.63
CA LEU A 188 3.33 -29.95 1.53
C LEU A 188 4.32 -31.12 1.40
N PRO A 189 4.91 -31.35 0.23
CA PRO A 189 6.01 -32.31 0.08
C PRO A 189 7.14 -32.05 1.07
N MET A 190 7.74 -33.12 1.60
CA MET A 190 8.79 -33.03 2.62
C MET A 190 10.03 -32.25 2.13
N THR A 191 10.35 -32.33 0.84
CA THR A 191 11.39 -31.54 0.19
C THR A 191 11.09 -30.05 0.29
N LEU A 192 9.89 -29.63 -0.11
CA LEU A 192 9.42 -28.26 0.00
C LEU A 192 9.40 -27.75 1.45
N GLN A 193 8.96 -28.57 2.42
CA GLN A 193 9.00 -28.21 3.85
C GLN A 193 10.43 -27.88 4.32
N LYS A 194 11.43 -28.66 3.87
CA LYS A 194 12.84 -28.40 4.18
C LYS A 194 13.36 -27.12 3.52
N CYS A 195 12.98 -26.88 2.26
CA CYS A 195 13.34 -25.64 1.54
C CYS A 195 12.77 -24.40 2.24
N ILE A 196 11.51 -24.47 2.69
CA ILE A 196 10.86 -23.41 3.48
C ILE A 196 11.66 -23.15 4.75
N ALA A 197 11.91 -24.18 5.57
CA ALA A 197 12.60 -24.02 6.85
C ALA A 197 14.02 -23.45 6.67
N LEU A 198 14.76 -23.93 5.69
CA LEU A 198 16.09 -23.42 5.36
C LEU A 198 16.05 -21.94 4.95
N THR A 199 15.07 -21.55 4.15
CA THR A 199 14.95 -20.18 3.65
C THR A 199 14.52 -19.21 4.76
N GLU A 200 13.55 -19.60 5.60
CA GLU A 200 13.15 -18.83 6.78
C GLU A 200 14.36 -18.61 7.72
N GLU A 201 15.13 -19.65 7.99
CA GLU A 201 16.30 -19.59 8.88
C GLU A 201 17.44 -18.74 8.28
N THR A 202 17.74 -18.92 7.00
CA THR A 202 18.82 -18.18 6.30
C THR A 202 18.50 -16.70 6.18
N THR A 203 17.22 -16.35 6.01
CA THR A 203 16.79 -14.96 5.75
C THR A 203 16.28 -14.23 6.98
N LYS A 204 16.14 -14.88 8.15
CA LYS A 204 15.57 -14.26 9.36
C LYS A 204 16.28 -12.98 9.83
N GLY A 205 17.59 -12.89 9.56
CA GLY A 205 18.43 -11.74 9.93
C GLY A 205 18.38 -10.56 8.94
N ASN A 206 17.73 -10.74 7.78
CA ASN A 206 17.63 -9.70 6.77
C ASN A 206 16.74 -8.56 7.28
N LYS A 207 17.25 -7.32 7.13
CA LYS A 207 16.58 -6.10 7.62
C LYS A 207 15.81 -5.33 6.55
N GLY A 208 15.86 -5.81 5.30
CA GLY A 208 15.10 -5.22 4.20
C GLY A 208 13.63 -5.63 4.25
N LEU A 209 12.98 -5.57 3.08
CA LEU A 209 11.59 -5.97 2.89
C LEU A 209 11.32 -7.37 3.46
N HIS A 210 10.18 -7.52 4.15
CA HIS A 210 9.68 -8.80 4.63
C HIS A 210 8.66 -9.38 3.65
N LEU A 211 9.02 -10.44 2.96
CA LEU A 211 8.14 -11.18 2.07
C LEU A 211 7.52 -12.37 2.82
N VAL A 212 6.21 -12.32 3.04
CA VAL A 212 5.42 -13.43 3.56
C VAL A 212 4.75 -14.15 2.40
N ILE A 213 4.99 -15.45 2.28
CA ILE A 213 4.36 -16.29 1.27
C ILE A 213 3.23 -17.06 1.93
N ALA A 214 2.01 -16.83 1.45
CA ALA A 214 0.84 -17.60 1.85
C ALA A 214 0.72 -18.86 0.98
N LEU A 215 1.12 -20.00 1.53
CA LEU A 215 1.29 -21.27 0.85
C LEU A 215 0.48 -22.37 1.53
N ASN A 216 -0.43 -23.00 0.80
CA ASN A 216 -1.48 -23.84 1.38
C ASN A 216 -2.23 -23.10 2.51
N TYR A 217 -2.58 -21.84 2.23
CA TYR A 217 -3.17 -20.91 3.19
C TYR A 217 -4.63 -20.60 2.83
N GLY A 218 -5.42 -20.28 3.85
CA GLY A 218 -6.74 -19.69 3.72
C GLY A 218 -7.11 -18.97 5.01
N GLY A 219 -7.86 -17.87 4.93
CA GLY A 219 -8.30 -17.11 6.09
C GLY A 219 -9.19 -17.93 7.02
N TYR A 220 -10.05 -18.78 6.47
CA TYR A 220 -10.80 -19.75 7.29
C TYR A 220 -9.88 -20.73 8.02
N TYR A 221 -8.83 -21.22 7.35
CA TYR A 221 -7.84 -22.09 7.99
C TYR A 221 -7.14 -21.36 9.15
N ASP A 222 -6.72 -20.12 8.92
CA ASP A 222 -6.00 -19.29 9.90
C ASP A 222 -6.86 -19.01 11.15
N ILE A 223 -8.13 -18.64 10.94
CA ILE A 223 -9.10 -18.44 12.03
C ILE A 223 -9.35 -19.75 12.80
N LEU A 224 -9.48 -20.88 12.10
CA LEU A 224 -9.73 -22.18 12.73
C LEU A 224 -8.52 -22.68 13.51
N GLN A 225 -7.30 -22.50 13.02
CA GLN A 225 -6.09 -22.90 13.74
C GLN A 225 -5.88 -22.03 14.99
N ALA A 226 -6.11 -20.71 14.88
CA ALA A 226 -6.05 -19.79 16.01
C ALA A 226 -7.07 -20.16 17.08
N THR A 227 -8.32 -20.45 16.67
CA THR A 227 -9.39 -20.90 17.58
C THR A 227 -9.00 -22.20 18.29
N LYS A 228 -8.45 -23.19 17.58
CA LYS A 228 -7.99 -24.45 18.19
C LYS A 228 -6.84 -24.23 19.19
N SER A 229 -5.90 -23.34 18.86
CA SER A 229 -4.81 -22.95 19.78
C SER A 229 -5.36 -22.34 21.07
N ILE A 230 -6.30 -21.38 20.96
CA ILE A 230 -6.96 -20.74 22.09
C ILE A 230 -7.69 -21.78 22.95
N VAL A 231 -8.51 -22.64 22.34
CA VAL A 231 -9.25 -23.68 23.07
C VAL A 231 -8.32 -24.61 23.84
N ASN A 232 -7.21 -25.04 23.23
CA ASN A 232 -6.20 -25.87 23.92
C ASN A 232 -5.55 -25.13 25.09
N LYS A 233 -5.25 -23.84 24.95
CA LYS A 233 -4.71 -23.01 26.04
C LYS A 233 -5.71 -22.86 27.20
N VAL A 234 -6.99 -22.67 26.89
CA VAL A 234 -8.06 -22.62 27.91
C VAL A 234 -8.21 -23.95 28.64
N MET A 235 -8.28 -25.07 27.91
CA MET A 235 -8.41 -26.39 28.50
C MET A 235 -7.23 -26.78 29.41
N ASN A 236 -6.04 -26.25 29.11
CA ASN A 236 -4.83 -26.48 29.91
C ASN A 236 -4.65 -25.46 31.05
N GLY A 237 -5.62 -24.55 31.27
CA GLY A 237 -5.55 -23.53 32.31
C GLY A 237 -4.49 -22.44 32.07
N LEU A 238 -4.01 -22.28 30.83
CA LEU A 238 -3.03 -21.26 30.44
C LEU A 238 -3.67 -19.92 30.06
N LEU A 239 -4.99 -19.92 29.88
CA LEU A 239 -5.81 -18.79 29.45
C LEU A 239 -7.23 -18.96 30.00
N HIS A 240 -7.91 -17.88 30.32
CA HIS A 240 -9.34 -17.90 30.64
C HIS A 240 -10.20 -17.36 29.48
N VAL A 241 -11.49 -17.68 29.47
CA VAL A 241 -12.39 -17.28 28.36
C VAL A 241 -12.51 -15.76 28.28
N GLU A 242 -12.52 -15.10 29.43
CA GLU A 242 -12.54 -13.64 29.59
C GLU A 242 -11.29 -12.93 29.05
N ASP A 243 -10.17 -13.64 28.89
CA ASP A 243 -8.96 -13.10 28.27
C ASP A 243 -9.07 -13.02 26.74
N ILE A 244 -10.05 -13.71 26.15
CA ILE A 244 -10.24 -13.78 24.69
C ILE A 244 -10.77 -12.45 24.18
N ASN A 245 -9.89 -11.72 23.50
CA ASN A 245 -10.20 -10.45 22.87
C ASN A 245 -9.51 -10.35 21.50
N LYS A 246 -9.74 -9.23 20.79
CA LYS A 246 -9.15 -8.98 19.46
C LYS A 246 -7.63 -9.12 19.45
N ASN A 247 -6.93 -8.57 20.45
CA ASN A 247 -5.47 -8.59 20.50
C ASN A 247 -4.92 -10.00 20.72
N LEU A 248 -5.54 -10.78 21.62
CA LEU A 248 -5.20 -12.18 21.78
C LEU A 248 -5.40 -12.94 20.46
N PHE A 249 -6.53 -12.74 19.78
CA PHE A 249 -6.80 -13.43 18.52
C PHE A 249 -5.75 -13.10 17.44
N GLU A 250 -5.33 -11.83 17.34
CA GLU A 250 -4.25 -11.41 16.44
C GLU A 250 -2.91 -12.07 16.79
N GLN A 251 -2.63 -12.35 18.08
CA GLN A 251 -1.46 -13.09 18.51
C GLN A 251 -1.50 -14.59 18.17
N GLU A 252 -2.68 -15.15 17.86
CA GLU A 252 -2.85 -16.57 17.55
C GLU A 252 -2.91 -16.85 16.04
N LEU A 253 -3.23 -15.84 15.22
CA LEU A 253 -3.18 -15.94 13.75
C LEU A 253 -1.74 -16.14 13.25
N GLU A 254 -1.56 -16.82 12.12
CA GLU A 254 -0.22 -17.11 11.59
C GLU A 254 0.49 -15.87 11.04
N SER A 255 -0.24 -14.94 10.43
CA SER A 255 0.34 -13.70 9.94
C SER A 255 0.75 -12.79 11.11
N LYS A 256 2.06 -12.62 11.30
CA LYS A 256 2.65 -11.77 12.35
C LYS A 256 3.03 -10.37 11.86
N CYS A 257 2.84 -10.09 10.58
CA CYS A 257 3.06 -8.76 10.02
C CYS A 257 1.96 -7.80 10.48
N PRO A 258 2.21 -6.48 10.47
CA PRO A 258 1.15 -5.49 10.53
C PRO A 258 0.04 -5.83 9.52
N ASN A 259 -1.22 -5.49 9.79
CA ASN A 259 -2.28 -5.73 8.83
C ASN A 259 -1.99 -4.98 7.51
N PRO A 260 -2.33 -5.54 6.33
CA PRO A 260 -2.10 -4.87 5.06
C PRO A 260 -2.80 -3.51 4.99
N ASP A 261 -2.09 -2.50 4.49
CA ASP A 261 -2.67 -1.20 4.19
C ASP A 261 -3.41 -1.24 2.84
N LEU A 262 -2.84 -1.97 1.89
CA LEU A 262 -3.29 -2.10 0.51
C LEU A 262 -3.33 -3.57 0.10
N LEU A 263 -4.44 -4.01 -0.48
CA LEU A 263 -4.57 -5.28 -1.21
C LEU A 263 -4.55 -4.98 -2.70
N ILE A 264 -3.62 -5.58 -3.43
CA ILE A 264 -3.58 -5.57 -4.89
C ILE A 264 -3.99 -6.94 -5.38
N ARG A 265 -4.96 -6.99 -6.31
CA ARG A 265 -5.29 -8.20 -7.04
C ARG A 265 -5.26 -7.96 -8.54
N THR A 266 -4.44 -8.76 -9.23
CA THR A 266 -4.31 -8.77 -10.67
C THR A 266 -5.37 -9.65 -11.34
N GLY A 267 -5.52 -9.51 -12.65
CA GLY A 267 -6.37 -10.37 -13.50
C GLY A 267 -7.87 -10.10 -13.43
N GLY A 268 -8.31 -8.92 -13.01
CA GLY A 268 -9.67 -8.40 -13.18
C GLY A 268 -10.74 -8.94 -12.24
N GLU A 269 -10.41 -9.94 -11.42
CA GLU A 269 -11.35 -10.54 -10.47
C GLU A 269 -11.48 -9.69 -9.21
N GLN A 270 -12.72 -9.32 -8.83
CA GLN A 270 -12.98 -8.46 -7.68
C GLN A 270 -13.44 -9.25 -6.45
N ARG A 271 -12.54 -10.03 -5.87
CA ARG A 271 -12.78 -10.78 -4.63
C ARG A 271 -11.48 -11.03 -3.88
N VAL A 272 -11.56 -11.37 -2.59
CA VAL A 272 -10.37 -11.71 -1.79
C VAL A 272 -10.02 -13.20 -1.82
N SER A 273 -10.94 -14.06 -2.26
CA SER A 273 -10.70 -15.50 -2.44
C SER A 273 -10.13 -16.21 -1.18
N ASN A 274 -10.74 -15.98 -0.02
CA ASN A 274 -10.31 -16.58 1.26
C ASN A 274 -8.88 -16.18 1.66
N PHE A 275 -8.38 -15.02 1.20
CA PHE A 275 -7.08 -14.49 1.60
C PHE A 275 -7.22 -13.54 2.79
N LEU A 276 -6.37 -13.69 3.81
CA LEU A 276 -6.18 -12.77 4.95
C LEU A 276 -7.48 -12.19 5.54
N LEU A 277 -8.52 -13.02 5.72
CA LEU A 277 -9.88 -12.54 6.01
C LEU A 277 -9.98 -11.63 7.24
N TRP A 278 -9.24 -11.96 8.31
CA TRP A 278 -9.20 -11.14 9.52
C TRP A 278 -8.39 -9.86 9.31
N GLN A 279 -7.22 -9.99 8.69
CA GLN A 279 -6.25 -8.92 8.51
C GLN A 279 -6.72 -7.86 7.51
N LEU A 280 -7.60 -8.22 6.57
CA LEU A 280 -8.12 -7.31 5.53
C LEU A 280 -9.26 -6.38 5.99
N ALA A 281 -9.65 -6.41 7.27
CA ALA A 281 -10.85 -5.72 7.76
C ALA A 281 -10.89 -4.20 7.48
N TYR A 282 -9.73 -3.53 7.38
CA TYR A 282 -9.59 -2.10 7.09
C TYR A 282 -8.61 -1.81 5.96
N THR A 283 -8.31 -2.83 5.15
CA THR A 283 -7.37 -2.72 4.03
C THR A 283 -8.05 -2.07 2.83
N GLU A 284 -7.35 -1.16 2.15
CA GLU A 284 -7.84 -0.61 0.89
C GLU A 284 -7.66 -1.61 -0.24
N PHE A 285 -8.68 -1.79 -1.07
CA PHE A 285 -8.63 -2.75 -2.18
C PHE A 285 -8.38 -2.07 -3.51
N TYR A 286 -7.43 -2.61 -4.26
CA TYR A 286 -7.11 -2.25 -5.63
C TYR A 286 -7.19 -3.49 -6.52
N PHE A 287 -8.06 -3.43 -7.52
CA PHE A 287 -8.25 -4.50 -8.49
C PHE A 287 -7.86 -3.98 -9.87
N THR A 288 -6.99 -4.70 -10.57
CA THR A 288 -6.57 -4.35 -11.94
C THR A 288 -6.86 -5.50 -12.90
N ASN A 289 -7.20 -5.15 -14.14
CA ASN A 289 -7.34 -6.11 -15.24
C ASN A 289 -5.99 -6.65 -15.73
N THR A 290 -4.88 -5.98 -15.43
CA THR A 290 -3.52 -6.43 -15.77
C THR A 290 -3.30 -7.84 -15.22
N LEU A 291 -2.91 -8.79 -16.08
CA LEU A 291 -2.58 -10.16 -15.68
C LEU A 291 -1.23 -10.15 -14.94
N PHE A 292 -1.07 -11.01 -13.93
CA PHE A 292 0.15 -10.97 -13.10
C PHE A 292 1.47 -10.98 -13.89
N PRO A 293 1.65 -11.79 -14.96
CA PRO A 293 2.89 -11.77 -15.71
C PRO A 293 3.20 -10.45 -16.43
N ASP A 294 2.17 -9.64 -16.73
CA ASP A 294 2.28 -8.33 -17.38
C ASP A 294 2.27 -7.16 -16.38
N PHE A 295 2.21 -7.43 -15.06
CA PHE A 295 2.18 -6.39 -14.03
C PHE A 295 3.57 -5.73 -13.92
N GLU A 296 3.69 -4.42 -14.04
CA GLU A 296 4.97 -3.71 -14.08
C GLU A 296 5.10 -2.67 -12.95
N GLU A 297 6.25 -2.01 -12.85
CA GLU A 297 6.49 -0.92 -11.90
C GLU A 297 5.41 0.17 -11.96
N LYS A 298 4.97 0.54 -13.16
CA LYS A 298 3.92 1.55 -13.36
C LYS A 298 2.60 1.13 -12.71
N ASP A 299 2.21 -0.14 -12.82
CA ASP A 299 0.96 -0.65 -12.24
C ASP A 299 1.03 -0.65 -10.70
N LEU A 300 2.20 -0.97 -10.14
CA LEU A 300 2.42 -0.88 -8.69
C LEU A 300 2.34 0.57 -8.20
N LYS A 301 2.99 1.51 -8.91
CA LYS A 301 2.92 2.94 -8.58
C LYS A 301 1.49 3.47 -8.71
N GLU A 302 0.74 3.06 -9.72
CA GLU A 302 -0.68 3.43 -9.88
C GLU A 302 -1.53 2.92 -8.71
N ALA A 303 -1.33 1.67 -8.27
CA ALA A 303 -2.03 1.11 -7.12
C ALA A 303 -1.72 1.89 -5.82
N ILE A 304 -0.45 2.26 -5.62
CA ILE A 304 -0.02 3.06 -4.47
C ILE A 304 -0.60 4.48 -4.55
N LEU A 305 -0.58 5.11 -5.71
CA LEU A 305 -1.17 6.43 -5.90
C LEU A 305 -2.67 6.41 -5.59
N ASN A 306 -3.39 5.38 -6.05
CA ASN A 306 -4.80 5.19 -5.72
C ASN A 306 -5.02 5.04 -4.21
N PHE A 307 -4.15 4.32 -3.51
CA PHE A 307 -4.16 4.21 -2.05
C PHE A 307 -3.95 5.57 -1.38
N GLN A 308 -2.97 6.37 -1.81
CA GLN A 308 -2.65 7.67 -1.21
C GLN A 308 -3.79 8.70 -1.36
N GLN A 309 -4.61 8.58 -2.40
CA GLN A 309 -5.76 9.46 -2.61
C GLN A 309 -6.95 9.14 -1.68
N ARG A 310 -6.96 7.98 -1.02
CA ARG A 310 -8.06 7.59 -0.14
C ARG A 310 -7.87 8.15 1.27
N HIS A 311 -8.89 8.85 1.77
CA HIS A 311 -8.92 9.33 3.15
C HIS A 311 -9.16 8.17 4.12
N ARG A 312 -8.11 7.72 4.83
CA ARG A 312 -8.22 6.68 5.86
C ARG A 312 -9.04 7.19 7.03
N ARG A 313 -10.32 6.82 7.06
CA ARG A 313 -11.22 7.05 8.19
C ARG A 313 -11.42 5.72 8.90
N PHE A 314 -10.65 5.47 9.96
CA PHE A 314 -10.81 4.29 10.83
C PHE A 314 -12.08 4.39 11.70
N GLY A 315 -13.23 4.73 11.11
CA GLY A 315 -14.50 4.96 11.80
C GLY A 315 -14.61 6.28 12.60
N GLY A 316 -13.52 7.01 12.80
CA GLY A 316 -13.54 8.35 13.41
C GLY A 316 -14.15 9.39 12.47
N HIS A 317 -15.29 9.98 12.86
CA HIS A 317 -15.90 11.08 12.12
C HIS A 317 -15.23 12.39 12.54
N THR A 318 -14.66 13.13 11.59
CA THR A 318 -14.48 14.58 11.71
C THR A 318 -15.62 15.24 10.95
N TYR A 319 -16.66 15.65 11.68
CA TYR A 319 -17.62 16.65 11.24
C TYR A 319 -16.98 18.05 11.37
#